data_AF-A0A803PUL9-F1
#
_entry.id   AF-A0A803PUL9-F1
#
_cell.length_a   1.000
_cell.length_b   1.000
_cell.length_c   1.000
_cell.angle_alpha   90.00
_cell.angle_beta   90.00
_cell.angle_gamma   90.00
#
_symmetry.space_group_name_H-M   'P 1'
#
loop_
_entity.id
_entity.type
_entity.pdbx_description
1 polymer ?
#
loop_
_entity_poly.entity_id
_entity_poly.type
_entity_poly.pdbx_seq_one_letter_code
_entity_poly.pdbx_strand_id
1 'polypeptide(L)'
;MFQGKRILKLDEISGNGNAWRNADVLSFNTGHWWSHRGSLQGWDYMESGGKFYQDMDRVAALEKGLRTWAKWVDANIDRTRTKVFFLSISPTHYNQNEWTDDGTMATTMAATSTKNCYGETTPMISGGATYPIGAYPAETRVVDSVIRDMQSPAYLLDITMLSELRKDGHPSIYSGDLSPSQRANPSRSADCSHWCLPGLPDTWNQLFYTALFF
;
A
#
# COMPACT_ATOMS: atom_id res chain seq x y z
N MET A 1 10.34 8.56 -20.64
CA MET A 1 11.20 9.68 -20.19
C MET A 1 11.05 10.83 -21.18
N PHE A 2 11.02 12.07 -20.70
CA PHE A 2 11.06 13.27 -21.54
C PHE A 2 12.32 14.04 -21.16
N GLN A 3 13.21 14.29 -22.13
CA GLN A 3 14.48 14.98 -21.89
C GLN A 3 15.32 14.37 -20.73
N GLY A 4 15.36 13.03 -20.64
CA GLY A 4 16.08 12.32 -19.57
C GLY A 4 15.42 12.36 -18.19
N LYS A 5 14.20 12.89 -18.07
CA LYS A 5 13.41 12.92 -16.84
C LYS A 5 12.38 11.80 -16.81
N ARG A 6 12.16 11.23 -15.63
CA ARG A 6 11.13 10.23 -15.32
C ARG A 6 9.79 10.95 -15.18
N ILE A 7 8.77 10.48 -15.90
CA ILE A 7 7.43 11.05 -15.85
C ILE A 7 6.46 9.97 -15.43
N LEU A 8 5.66 10.27 -14.40
CA LEU A 8 4.46 9.51 -14.08
C LEU A 8 3.29 10.10 -14.88
N LYS A 9 2.80 9.35 -15.87
CA LYS A 9 1.65 9.76 -16.67
C LYS A 9 0.36 9.30 -16.00
N LEU A 10 -0.46 10.25 -15.52
CA LEU A 10 -1.69 9.92 -14.80
C LEU A 10 -2.87 9.58 -15.73
N ASP A 11 -2.80 10.01 -16.99
CA ASP A 11 -3.84 9.81 -18.00
C ASP A 11 -3.52 8.68 -19.00
N GLU A 12 -2.44 7.93 -18.78
CA GLU A 12 -1.98 6.89 -19.72
C GLU A 12 -1.63 5.59 -19.00
N ILE A 13 -2.26 4.50 -19.42
CA ILE A 13 -2.00 3.14 -18.91
C ILE A 13 -1.82 2.11 -20.03
N SER A 14 -2.14 2.48 -21.28
CA SER A 14 -2.20 1.57 -22.43
C SER A 14 -0.88 0.84 -22.72
N GLY A 15 0.26 1.50 -22.47
CA GLY A 15 1.58 0.88 -22.62
C GLY A 15 1.74 -0.39 -21.80
N ASN A 16 1.26 -0.40 -20.55
CA ASN A 16 1.27 -1.58 -19.68
C ASN A 16 0.02 -2.46 -19.91
N GLY A 17 -1.12 -1.83 -20.17
CA GLY A 17 -2.42 -2.49 -20.29
C GLY A 17 -2.47 -3.61 -21.33
N ASN A 18 -1.70 -3.49 -22.42
CA ASN A 18 -1.66 -4.52 -23.44
C ASN A 18 -1.22 -5.90 -22.92
N ALA A 19 -0.36 -5.95 -21.90
CA ALA A 19 0.07 -7.20 -21.29
C ALA A 19 -1.03 -7.91 -20.49
N TRP A 20 -2.09 -7.18 -20.09
CA TRP A 20 -3.10 -7.67 -19.15
C TRP A 20 -4.38 -8.18 -19.83
N ARG A 21 -4.61 -7.84 -21.11
CA ARG A 21 -5.88 -8.04 -21.82
C ARG A 21 -6.41 -9.48 -21.84
N ASN A 22 -5.50 -10.46 -21.84
CA ASN A 22 -5.85 -11.88 -22.01
C ASN A 22 -5.69 -12.73 -20.75
N ALA A 23 -5.43 -12.13 -19.61
CA ALA A 23 -5.34 -12.88 -18.36
C ALA A 23 -6.74 -13.34 -17.92
N ASP A 24 -6.84 -14.57 -17.40
CA ASP A 24 -8.07 -15.09 -16.79
C ASP A 24 -8.32 -14.47 -15.40
N VAL A 25 -7.24 -14.11 -14.70
CA VAL A 25 -7.29 -13.44 -13.40
C VAL A 25 -6.30 -12.28 -13.39
N LEU A 26 -6.80 -11.11 -13.02
CA LEU A 26 -6.01 -9.90 -12.80
C LEU A 26 -6.15 -9.49 -11.34
N SER A 27 -5.02 -9.31 -10.65
CA SER A 27 -4.97 -8.75 -9.30
C SER A 27 -4.08 -7.51 -9.34
N PHE A 28 -4.69 -6.34 -9.14
CA PHE A 28 -4.01 -5.05 -9.14
C PHE A 28 -3.80 -4.56 -7.71
N ASN A 29 -2.77 -3.75 -7.50
CA ASN A 29 -2.60 -2.98 -6.29
C ASN A 29 -1.88 -1.65 -6.59
N THR A 30 -1.99 -0.71 -5.67
CA THR A 30 -1.15 0.49 -5.65
C THR A 30 -1.20 1.08 -4.24
N GLY A 31 -0.16 1.80 -3.79
CA GLY A 31 -0.11 2.24 -2.39
C GLY A 31 1.08 3.13 -2.05
N HIS A 32 1.98 2.66 -1.18
CA HIS A 32 2.97 3.49 -0.49
C HIS A 32 3.83 4.42 -1.37
N TRP A 33 4.05 4.12 -2.66
CA TRP A 33 4.80 5.02 -3.56
C TRP A 33 4.12 6.37 -3.81
N TRP A 34 2.80 6.47 -3.69
CA TRP A 34 2.07 7.73 -3.89
C TRP A 34 2.45 8.81 -2.88
N SER A 35 2.79 8.42 -1.64
CA SER A 35 3.18 9.33 -0.56
C SER A 35 4.67 9.69 -0.57
N HIS A 36 5.49 9.00 -1.38
CA HIS A 36 6.93 9.27 -1.44
C HIS A 36 7.24 10.69 -1.96
N ARG A 37 8.17 11.36 -1.27
CA ARG A 37 8.67 12.69 -1.60
C ARG A 37 10.20 12.69 -1.62
N GLY A 38 10.79 13.73 -2.23
CA GLY A 38 12.25 13.90 -2.27
C GLY A 38 12.94 12.74 -3.00
N SER A 39 14.00 12.19 -2.40
CA SER A 39 14.80 11.11 -3.00
C SER A 39 14.06 9.78 -3.17
N LEU A 40 12.96 9.57 -2.43
CA LEU A 40 12.13 8.36 -2.55
C LEU A 40 11.11 8.45 -3.69
N GLN A 41 10.93 9.63 -4.29
CA GLN A 41 9.99 9.82 -5.38
C GLN A 41 10.49 9.16 -6.67
N GLY A 42 9.68 8.25 -7.22
CA GLY A 42 10.00 7.47 -8.41
C GLY A 42 9.98 8.25 -9.73
N TRP A 43 9.50 9.50 -9.71
CA TRP A 43 9.32 10.35 -10.87
C TRP A 43 9.83 11.77 -10.60
N ASP A 44 10.22 12.46 -11.67
CA ASP A 44 10.64 13.86 -11.61
C ASP A 44 9.47 14.81 -11.88
N TYR A 45 8.51 14.35 -12.70
CA TYR A 45 7.28 15.07 -13.02
C TYR A 45 6.08 14.12 -13.04
N MET A 46 4.90 14.66 -12.74
CA MET A 46 3.61 14.04 -13.07
C MET A 46 3.03 14.74 -14.30
N GLU A 47 2.51 13.96 -15.24
CA GLU A 47 1.81 14.49 -16.41
C GLU A 47 0.29 14.28 -16.24
N SER A 48 -0.46 15.36 -16.43
CA SER A 48 -1.93 15.34 -16.46
C SER A 48 -2.44 16.35 -17.49
N GLY A 49 -3.30 15.92 -18.41
CA GLY A 49 -3.87 16.77 -19.46
C GLY A 49 -2.83 17.44 -20.36
N GLY A 50 -1.72 16.75 -20.64
CA GLY A 50 -0.60 17.28 -21.45
C GLY A 50 0.25 18.35 -20.75
N LYS A 51 0.05 18.60 -19.45
CA LYS A 51 0.85 19.51 -18.62
C LYS A 51 1.72 18.72 -17.66
N PHE A 52 2.92 19.26 -17.39
CA PHE A 52 3.90 18.66 -16.47
C PHE A 52 3.93 19.41 -15.14
N TYR A 53 3.86 18.67 -14.05
CA TYR A 53 3.87 19.17 -12.68
C TYR A 53 5.04 18.55 -11.92
N GLN A 54 5.86 19.35 -11.25
CA GLN A 54 6.94 18.84 -10.40
C GLN A 54 6.38 18.14 -9.15
N ASP A 55 5.24 18.62 -8.67
CA ASP A 55 4.52 18.04 -7.55
C ASP A 55 3.00 18.22 -7.76
N MET A 56 2.22 17.33 -7.17
CA MET A 56 0.76 17.39 -7.10
C MET A 56 0.32 16.94 -5.70
N ASP A 57 -0.93 17.25 -5.35
CA ASP A 57 -1.57 16.59 -4.22
C ASP A 57 -1.61 15.06 -4.45
N ARG A 58 -1.20 14.28 -3.45
CA ARG A 58 -0.96 12.84 -3.63
C ARG A 58 -2.23 12.03 -3.70
N VAL A 59 -3.26 12.45 -2.98
CA VAL A 59 -4.59 11.84 -3.04
C VAL A 59 -5.24 12.15 -4.39
N ALA A 60 -5.15 13.39 -4.87
CA ALA A 60 -5.66 13.78 -6.18
C ALA A 60 -4.92 13.08 -7.33
N ALA A 61 -3.59 12.94 -7.24
CA ALA A 61 -2.79 12.23 -8.23
C ALA A 61 -3.12 10.73 -8.27
N LEU A 62 -3.25 10.09 -7.10
CA LEU A 62 -3.72 8.72 -6.97
C LEU A 62 -5.10 8.56 -7.60
N GLU A 63 -6.06 9.41 -7.24
CA GLU A 63 -7.43 9.34 -7.78
C GLU A 63 -7.42 9.47 -9.30
N LYS A 64 -6.66 10.42 -9.86
CA LYS A 64 -6.51 10.60 -11.30
C LYS A 64 -6.00 9.33 -11.98
N GLY A 65 -4.88 8.78 -11.49
CA GLY A 65 -4.29 7.56 -12.03
C GLY A 65 -5.20 6.34 -11.91
N LEU A 66 -5.88 6.20 -10.77
CA LEU A 66 -6.77 5.08 -10.51
C LEU A 66 -8.05 5.17 -11.36
N ARG A 67 -8.58 6.37 -11.60
CA ARG A 67 -9.69 6.57 -12.56
C ARG A 67 -9.29 6.24 -14.00
N THR A 68 -8.03 6.49 -14.39
CA THR A 68 -7.49 6.05 -15.68
C THR A 68 -7.43 4.52 -15.77
N TRP A 69 -6.95 3.85 -14.71
CA TRP A 69 -6.97 2.39 -14.62
C TRP A 69 -8.40 1.82 -14.71
N ALA A 70 -9.33 2.36 -13.92
CA ALA A 70 -10.72 1.91 -13.88
C ALA A 70 -11.40 1.99 -15.27
N LYS A 71 -11.25 3.14 -15.95
CA LYS A 71 -11.75 3.32 -17.32
C LYS A 71 -11.11 2.34 -18.30
N TRP A 72 -9.82 2.06 -18.13
CA TRP A 72 -9.14 1.08 -18.97
C TRP A 72 -9.70 -0.33 -18.74
N VAL A 73 -9.92 -0.74 -17.49
CA VAL A 73 -10.54 -2.04 -17.17
C VAL A 73 -11.92 -2.15 -17.81
N ASP A 74 -12.80 -1.18 -17.56
CA ASP A 74 -14.16 -1.17 -18.11
C ASP A 74 -14.19 -1.24 -19.64
N ALA A 75 -13.23 -0.60 -20.31
CA ALA A 75 -13.18 -0.55 -21.77
C ALA A 75 -12.47 -1.74 -22.43
N ASN A 76 -11.66 -2.51 -21.70
CA ASN A 76 -10.72 -3.47 -22.31
C ASN A 76 -10.76 -4.88 -21.74
N ILE A 77 -11.42 -5.11 -20.60
CA ILE A 77 -11.49 -6.41 -19.95
C ILE A 77 -12.89 -6.99 -20.08
N ASP A 78 -12.97 -8.16 -20.71
CA ASP A 78 -14.20 -8.96 -20.74
C ASP A 78 -14.38 -9.67 -19.39
N ARG A 79 -15.33 -9.17 -18.60
CA ARG A 79 -15.61 -9.65 -17.24
C ARG A 79 -16.37 -10.98 -17.22
N THR A 80 -16.87 -11.46 -18.37
CA THR A 80 -17.43 -12.82 -18.49
C THR A 80 -16.34 -13.89 -18.50
N ARG A 81 -15.11 -13.52 -18.89
CA ARG A 81 -13.94 -14.39 -18.92
C ARG A 81 -12.96 -14.09 -17.79
N THR A 82 -12.69 -12.81 -17.53
CA THR A 82 -11.62 -12.38 -16.63
C THR A 82 -12.14 -11.93 -15.28
N LYS A 83 -11.63 -12.51 -14.20
CA LYS A 83 -11.85 -12.02 -12.83
C LYS A 83 -10.83 -10.93 -12.49
N VAL A 84 -11.29 -9.79 -12.02
CA VAL A 84 -10.49 -8.61 -11.68
C VAL A 84 -10.62 -8.34 -10.19
N PHE A 85 -9.49 -8.31 -9.51
CA PHE A 85 -9.33 -8.01 -8.10
C PHE A 85 -8.50 -6.74 -7.93
N PHE A 86 -8.78 -6.02 -6.86
CA PHE A 86 -7.94 -4.93 -6.40
C PHE A 86 -7.58 -5.18 -4.94
N LEU A 87 -6.30 -5.34 -4.64
CA LEU A 87 -5.79 -5.43 -3.28
C LEU A 87 -5.72 -4.02 -2.70
N SER A 88 -6.36 -3.81 -1.56
CA SER A 88 -6.36 -2.52 -0.87
C SER A 88 -4.97 -2.14 -0.35
N ILE A 89 -4.87 -0.97 0.30
CA ILE A 89 -3.60 -0.42 0.76
C ILE A 89 -2.94 -1.35 1.79
N SER A 90 -1.71 -1.78 1.49
CA SER A 90 -0.82 -2.38 2.49
C SER A 90 -0.23 -1.27 3.37
N PRO A 91 -0.43 -1.31 4.69
CA PRO A 91 0.05 -0.27 5.58
C PRO A 91 1.55 -0.38 5.87
N THR A 92 2.07 0.63 6.55
CA THR A 92 3.45 0.72 7.03
C THR A 92 3.46 0.99 8.52
N HIS A 93 4.51 0.59 9.23
CA HIS A 93 4.64 0.80 10.68
C HIS A 93 5.92 1.56 11.04
N TYR A 94 6.04 2.78 10.52
CA TYR A 94 7.20 3.65 10.76
C TYR A 94 7.04 4.56 11.98
N ASN A 95 5.84 4.67 12.55
CA ASN A 95 5.55 5.58 13.64
C ASN A 95 4.88 4.83 14.80
N GLN A 96 5.62 4.64 15.89
CA GLN A 96 5.13 3.95 17.10
C GLN A 96 3.81 4.49 17.66
N ASN A 97 3.53 5.78 17.43
CA ASN A 97 2.31 6.41 17.93
C ASN A 97 1.03 5.87 17.25
N GLU A 98 1.18 5.10 16.16
CA GLU A 98 0.07 4.41 15.48
C GLU A 98 -0.52 3.27 16.34
N TRP A 99 0.21 2.77 17.34
CA TRP A 99 -0.20 1.61 18.16
C TRP A 99 0.07 1.71 19.66
N THR A 100 0.51 2.87 20.14
CA THR A 100 0.57 3.16 21.57
C THR A 100 -0.69 3.93 21.96
N ASP A 101 -1.71 3.19 22.41
CA ASP A 101 -2.87 3.80 23.04
C ASP A 101 -2.52 4.22 24.47
N ASP A 102 -2.78 5.50 24.74
CA ASP A 102 -2.80 6.18 26.03
C ASP A 102 -1.58 7.08 26.41
N GLY A 103 -1.91 8.27 26.90
CA GLY A 103 -0.99 9.15 27.63
C GLY A 103 -0.79 8.70 29.08
N THR A 104 -0.94 7.42 29.40
CA THR A 104 -0.83 6.81 30.73
C THR A 104 0.08 5.58 30.71
N MET A 105 1.37 5.90 30.85
CA MET A 105 2.35 5.07 31.52
C MET A 105 2.73 3.77 30.81
N ALA A 106 3.85 3.91 30.09
CA ALA A 106 4.98 3.01 30.25
C ALA A 106 5.39 2.87 31.74
N THR A 107 4.58 2.22 32.57
CA THR A 107 4.99 1.71 33.89
C THR A 107 4.55 0.27 33.99
N THR A 108 5.29 -0.61 33.34
CA THR A 108 6.12 -1.62 33.99
C THR A 108 6.64 -2.59 32.93
N MET A 109 7.94 -2.89 33.02
CA MET A 109 8.76 -3.71 32.11
C MET A 109 9.24 -3.00 30.84
N ALA A 110 10.33 -2.25 31.01
CA ALA A 110 11.31 -1.89 29.96
C ALA A 110 10.71 -1.42 28.63
N ALA A 111 10.15 -0.20 28.60
CA ALA A 111 9.88 0.52 27.37
C ALA A 111 11.20 0.91 26.68
N THR A 112 11.83 -0.05 26.00
CA THR A 112 12.65 0.26 24.84
C THR A 112 11.71 0.87 23.81
N SER A 113 11.62 2.20 23.77
CA SER A 113 10.89 2.95 22.76
C SER A 113 11.33 2.49 21.37
N THR A 114 10.52 1.62 20.76
CA THR A 114 10.68 1.15 19.40
C THR A 114 10.14 2.26 18.50
N LYS A 115 11.01 3.05 17.85
CA LYS A 115 10.54 4.18 17.00
C LYS A 115 9.68 3.74 15.80
N ASN A 116 9.73 2.46 15.45
CA ASN A 116 9.13 1.82 14.28
C ASN A 116 8.90 0.32 14.59
N CYS A 117 8.60 -0.49 13.58
CA CYS A 117 8.39 -1.94 13.69
C CYS A 117 9.55 -2.77 14.29
N TYR A 118 10.75 -2.22 14.48
CA TYR A 118 11.86 -2.96 15.08
C TYR A 118 11.58 -3.33 16.54
N GLY A 119 11.68 -4.62 16.86
CA GLY A 119 11.44 -5.15 18.21
C GLY A 119 9.97 -5.50 18.49
N GLU A 120 9.06 -5.18 17.57
CA GLU A 120 7.67 -5.61 17.63
C GLU A 120 7.58 -7.10 17.29
N THR A 121 7.12 -7.92 18.24
CA THR A 121 7.08 -9.39 18.10
C THR A 121 5.69 -9.99 18.28
N THR A 122 4.70 -9.14 18.58
CA THR A 122 3.30 -9.53 18.69
C THR A 122 2.42 -8.56 17.90
N PRO A 123 1.30 -9.04 17.33
CA PRO A 123 0.27 -8.16 16.79
C PRO A 123 -0.21 -7.13 17.82
N MET A 124 -0.89 -6.10 17.34
CA MET A 124 -1.61 -5.17 18.22
C MET A 124 -2.70 -5.93 18.99
N ILE A 125 -2.79 -5.73 20.31
CA ILE A 125 -3.78 -6.40 21.16
C ILE A 125 -5.08 -5.60 21.13
N SER A 126 -6.13 -6.16 20.51
CA SER A 126 -7.46 -5.55 20.38
C SER A 126 -8.30 -5.58 21.69
N GLY A 127 -7.67 -5.78 22.84
CA GLY A 127 -8.28 -6.20 24.10
C GLY A 127 -8.83 -5.08 25.00
N GLY A 128 -9.10 -3.90 24.46
CA GLY A 128 -9.61 -2.75 25.21
C GLY A 128 -9.21 -1.39 24.65
N ALA A 129 -8.21 -1.36 23.77
CA ALA A 129 -7.82 -0.21 22.97
C ALA A 129 -8.90 0.06 21.92
N THR A 130 -9.33 1.30 21.82
CA THR A 130 -9.89 1.86 20.59
C THR A 130 -9.02 1.34 19.44
N TYR A 131 -9.58 0.51 18.55
CA TYR A 131 -8.97 0.26 17.25
C TYR A 131 -8.37 1.58 16.77
N PRO A 132 -7.12 1.65 16.29
CA PRO A 132 -6.56 2.91 15.88
C PRO A 132 -7.51 3.49 14.83
N ILE A 133 -8.37 4.42 15.26
CA ILE A 133 -9.23 5.22 14.40
C ILE A 133 -8.31 6.31 13.84
N GLY A 134 -7.11 5.90 13.41
CA GLY A 134 -6.37 6.62 12.40
C GLY A 134 -7.34 6.74 11.24
N ALA A 135 -7.60 7.99 10.83
CA ALA A 135 -8.47 8.26 9.71
C ALA A 135 -8.13 7.28 8.59
N TYR A 136 -9.12 6.49 8.15
CA TYR A 136 -9.01 5.65 6.95
C TYR A 136 -8.15 6.40 5.94
N PRO A 137 -6.97 5.87 5.55
CA PRO A 137 -6.07 6.60 4.68
C PRO A 137 -6.87 7.18 3.52
N ALA A 138 -6.65 8.45 3.21
CA ALA A 138 -7.43 9.12 2.17
C ALA A 138 -7.38 8.34 0.84
N GLU A 139 -6.26 7.64 0.63
CA GLU A 139 -6.01 6.66 -0.41
C GLU A 139 -7.04 5.51 -0.43
N THR A 140 -7.38 4.93 0.72
CA THR A 140 -8.37 3.86 0.80
C THR A 140 -9.77 4.35 0.42
N ARG A 141 -10.13 5.59 0.78
CA ARG A 141 -11.38 6.22 0.33
C ARG A 141 -11.40 6.46 -1.18
N VAL A 142 -10.26 6.84 -1.76
CA VAL A 142 -10.12 6.96 -3.21
C VAL A 142 -10.30 5.60 -3.88
N VAL A 143 -9.68 4.54 -3.37
CA VAL A 143 -9.81 3.18 -3.91
C VAL A 143 -11.27 2.72 -3.88
N ASP A 144 -11.95 2.82 -2.73
CA ASP A 144 -13.36 2.44 -2.60
C ASP A 144 -14.26 3.25 -3.55
N SER A 145 -14.08 4.57 -3.61
CA SER A 145 -14.83 5.47 -4.50
C SER A 145 -14.65 5.09 -5.97
N VAL A 146 -13.41 4.92 -6.43
CA VAL A 146 -13.12 4.61 -7.83
C VAL A 146 -13.65 3.23 -8.22
N ILE A 147 -13.55 2.22 -7.35
CA ILE A 147 -14.08 0.88 -7.63
C ILE A 147 -15.61 0.90 -7.71
N ARG A 148 -16.29 1.65 -6.83
CA ARG A 148 -17.75 1.79 -6.87
C ARG A 148 -18.25 2.48 -8.13
N ASP A 149 -17.47 3.40 -8.68
CA ASP A 149 -17.80 4.15 -9.90
C ASP A 149 -17.57 3.36 -11.20
N MET A 150 -16.94 2.17 -11.14
CA MET A 150 -16.71 1.33 -12.32
C MET A 150 -18.02 0.77 -12.88
N GLN A 151 -18.07 0.60 -14.20
CA GLN A 151 -19.18 -0.10 -14.86
C GLN A 151 -19.23 -1.58 -14.47
N SER A 152 -18.06 -2.22 -14.36
CA SER A 152 -17.94 -3.55 -13.80
C SER A 152 -16.91 -3.57 -12.68
N PRO A 153 -17.35 -3.32 -11.43
CA PRO A 153 -16.45 -3.21 -10.29
C PRO A 153 -15.50 -4.39 -10.16
N ALA A 154 -14.23 -4.07 -9.89
CA ALA A 154 -13.26 -5.05 -9.42
C ALA A 154 -13.65 -5.54 -8.02
N TYR A 155 -13.34 -6.80 -7.70
CA TYR A 155 -13.50 -7.29 -6.34
C TYR A 155 -12.43 -6.66 -5.45
N LEU A 156 -12.83 -5.83 -4.48
CA LEU A 156 -11.92 -5.22 -3.53
C LEU A 156 -11.55 -6.23 -2.43
N LEU A 157 -10.29 -6.65 -2.41
CA LEU A 157 -9.71 -7.38 -1.29
C LEU A 157 -9.25 -6.37 -0.24
N ASP A 158 -10.16 -6.07 0.70
CA ASP A 158 -9.87 -5.15 1.80
C ASP A 158 -9.02 -5.83 2.88
N ILE A 159 -7.71 -5.66 2.73
CA ILE A 159 -6.69 -6.16 3.67
C ILE A 159 -6.20 -5.08 4.62
N THR A 160 -6.63 -3.82 4.47
CA THR A 160 -5.98 -2.67 5.10
C THR A 160 -6.00 -2.81 6.62
N MET A 161 -7.21 -2.98 7.17
CA MET A 161 -7.42 -3.00 8.62
C MET A 161 -6.78 -4.21 9.30
N LEU A 162 -6.93 -5.41 8.73
CA LEU A 162 -6.30 -6.61 9.30
C LEU A 162 -4.77 -6.51 9.25
N SER A 163 -4.22 -5.77 8.28
CA SER A 163 -2.79 -5.60 8.10
C SER A 163 -2.23 -4.55 9.05
N GLU A 164 -3.03 -3.54 9.38
CA GLU A 164 -2.68 -2.53 10.39
C GLU A 164 -2.41 -3.19 11.75
N LEU A 165 -3.09 -4.28 12.07
CA LEU A 165 -2.87 -4.97 13.35
C LEU A 165 -1.51 -5.69 13.44
N ARG A 166 -0.74 -5.74 12.35
CA ARG A 166 0.42 -6.62 12.18
C ARG A 166 1.74 -5.90 12.20
N LYS A 167 1.95 -4.96 13.12
CA LYS A 167 3.25 -4.31 13.36
C LYS A 167 4.43 -5.29 13.52
N ASP A 168 4.16 -6.53 13.93
CA ASP A 168 5.10 -7.65 14.08
C ASP A 168 5.52 -8.34 12.77
N GLY A 169 4.79 -8.10 11.67
CA GLY A 169 4.95 -8.85 10.42
C GLY A 169 6.07 -8.36 9.50
N HIS A 170 6.74 -7.26 9.85
CA HIS A 170 7.74 -6.61 9.00
C HIS A 170 9.15 -7.22 9.14
N PRO A 171 9.97 -7.22 8.07
CA PRO A 171 11.36 -7.67 8.13
C PRO A 171 12.25 -6.81 9.03
N SER A 172 11.91 -5.54 9.24
CA SER A 172 12.73 -4.60 10.00
C SER A 172 14.18 -4.57 9.47
N ILE A 173 15.20 -4.81 10.30
CA ILE A 173 16.62 -4.84 9.90
C ILE A 173 17.07 -6.16 9.24
N TYR A 174 16.14 -7.08 9.01
CA TYR A 174 16.38 -8.37 8.37
C TYR A 174 16.00 -8.33 6.87
N SER A 175 15.63 -7.16 6.33
CA SER A 175 15.48 -6.96 4.88
C SER A 175 16.83 -6.75 4.20
N GLY A 176 16.97 -7.32 3.00
CA GLY A 176 18.06 -7.05 2.06
C GLY A 176 19.49 -7.11 2.63
N ASP A 177 20.39 -6.39 1.95
CA ASP A 177 21.82 -6.35 2.25
C ASP A 177 22.18 -5.11 3.07
N LEU A 178 21.63 -5.00 4.29
CA LEU A 178 22.08 -3.98 5.24
C LEU A 178 23.50 -4.29 5.73
N SER A 179 24.37 -3.28 5.72
CA SER A 179 25.69 -3.35 6.33
C SER A 179 25.59 -3.53 7.86
N PRO A 180 26.65 -4.00 8.54
CA PRO A 180 26.65 -4.10 10.00
C PRO A 180 26.30 -2.77 10.70
N SER A 181 26.77 -1.63 10.17
CA SER A 181 26.47 -0.31 10.74
C SER A 181 25.01 0.11 10.51
N GLN A 182 24.40 -0.29 9.39
CA GLN A 182 22.98 -0.07 9.15
C GLN A 182 22.12 -0.93 10.07
N ARG A 183 22.44 -2.22 10.25
CA ARG A 183 21.71 -3.11 11.17
C ARG A 183 21.80 -2.66 12.62
N ALA A 184 22.94 -2.05 13.02
CA ALA A 184 23.11 -1.46 14.34
C ALA A 184 22.26 -0.19 14.59
N ASN A 185 21.59 0.36 13.57
CA ASN A 185 20.73 1.55 13.69
C ASN A 185 19.31 1.32 13.14
N PRO A 186 18.51 0.45 13.78
CA PRO A 186 17.17 0.08 13.34
C PRO A 186 16.21 1.28 13.20
N SER A 187 16.42 2.35 13.97
CA SER A 187 15.62 3.57 13.86
C SER A 187 15.69 4.24 12.48
N ARG A 188 16.74 3.95 11.68
CA ARG A 188 16.91 4.51 10.33
C ARG A 188 16.88 3.49 9.22
N SER A 189 17.10 2.21 9.53
CA SER A 189 17.29 1.15 8.53
C SER A 189 16.20 0.10 8.53
N ALA A 190 15.31 0.08 9.52
CA ALA A 190 14.23 -0.89 9.56
C ALA A 190 13.28 -0.71 8.37
N ASP A 191 13.04 -1.80 7.68
CA ASP A 191 11.98 -1.91 6.69
C ASP A 191 10.66 -2.23 7.40
N CYS A 192 9.78 -1.23 7.42
CA CYS A 192 8.45 -1.33 7.99
C CYS A 192 7.37 -1.10 6.93
N SER A 193 7.65 -1.42 5.66
CA SER A 193 6.69 -1.36 4.55
C SER A 193 6.53 -2.69 3.81
N HIS A 194 7.56 -3.52 3.79
CA HIS A 194 7.49 -4.90 3.27
C HIS A 194 7.16 -5.90 4.36
N TRP A 195 6.88 -7.13 3.99
CA TRP A 195 6.44 -8.18 4.93
C TRP A 195 7.36 -9.39 4.87
N CYS A 196 7.59 -10.02 6.02
CA CYS A 196 8.26 -11.32 6.07
C CYS A 196 7.44 -12.38 5.32
N LEU A 197 8.14 -13.36 4.74
CA LEU A 197 7.56 -14.59 4.21
C LEU A 197 8.24 -15.80 4.89
N PRO A 198 7.48 -16.77 5.44
CA PRO A 198 6.03 -16.77 5.59
C PRO A 198 5.53 -15.65 6.52
N GLY A 199 4.29 -15.19 6.34
CA GLY A 199 3.77 -14.05 7.09
C GLY A 199 2.42 -13.54 6.62
N LEU A 200 2.15 -12.24 6.87
CA LEU A 200 0.87 -11.60 6.55
C LEU A 200 0.41 -11.75 5.09
N PRO A 201 1.28 -11.69 4.06
CA PRO A 201 0.86 -11.91 2.68
C PRO A 201 0.26 -13.30 2.43
N ASP A 202 0.56 -14.30 3.26
CA ASP A 202 -0.07 -15.62 3.16
C ASP A 202 -1.56 -15.53 3.52
N THR A 203 -1.94 -14.72 4.51
CA THR A 203 -3.34 -14.43 4.82
C THR A 203 -4.04 -13.71 3.66
N TRP A 204 -3.38 -12.74 3.01
CA TRP A 204 -3.94 -12.07 1.84
C TRP A 204 -4.20 -13.06 0.69
N ASN A 205 -3.26 -13.99 0.47
CA ASN A 205 -3.39 -15.03 -0.54
C ASN A 205 -4.51 -16.04 -0.19
N GLN A 206 -4.75 -16.34 1.09
CA GLN A 206 -5.89 -17.17 1.51
C GLN A 206 -7.23 -16.46 1.26
N LEU A 207 -7.31 -15.16 1.51
CA LEU A 207 -8.50 -14.35 1.20
C LEU A 207 -8.74 -14.27 -0.32
N PHE A 208 -7.68 -14.02 -1.09
CA PHE A 208 -7.74 -14.04 -2.55
C PHE A 208 -8.18 -15.40 -3.10
N TYR A 209 -7.59 -16.50 -2.60
CA TYR A 209 -7.97 -17.86 -2.96
C TYR A 209 -9.46 -18.12 -2.68
N THR A 210 -9.94 -17.69 -1.51
CA THR A 210 -11.34 -17.84 -1.14
C THR A 210 -12.24 -17.08 -2.11
N ALA A 211 -12.00 -15.79 -2.31
CA ALA A 211 -12.79 -14.95 -3.23
C ALA A 211 -12.69 -15.39 -4.70
N LEU A 212 -11.62 -16.11 -5.07
CA LEU A 212 -11.45 -16.62 -6.42
C LEU A 212 -12.28 -17.89 -6.69
N PHE A 213 -12.48 -18.75 -5.70
CA PHE A 213 -13.05 -20.09 -5.89
C PHE A 213 -14.36 -20.36 -5.16
N PHE A 214 -14.75 -19.52 -4.20
CA PHE A 214 -15.94 -19.66 -3.36
C PHE A 214 -16.74 -18.36 -3.31
#